data_AF-A0A4Q3SBC9-F1
#
_entry.id   AF-A0A4Q3SBC9-F1
#
_cell.length_a   1.000
_cell.length_b   1.000
_cell.length_c   1.000
_cell.angle_alpha   90.00
_cell.angle_beta   90.00
_cell.angle_gamma   90.00
#
_symmetry.space_group_name_H-M   'P 1'
#
loop_
_entity.id
_entity.type
_entity.pdbx_description
1 polymer ?
#
loop_
_entity_poly.entity_id
_entity_poly.type
_entity_poly.pdbx_seq_one_letter_code
_entity_poly.pdbx_strand_id
1 'polypeptide(L)'
;MMNPKQNKDALGKGIRSLLQNIDTEMKTTSGDLKPSVVKSVVSMQRIAVDDIEPNPKQPRKDFDEQALQELAHSIKLHDLVQPVTLSETATGKYRLVAGERRWRAARLAGLKDIPAFIRKTDDQQLLELALLENLQREDLNAMEIALSYKRMMEELSHTQE
;
A
#
# COMPACT_ATOMS: atom_id res chain seq x y z
N MET A 1 10.48 25.41 -41.75
CA MET A 1 9.66 25.25 -40.52
C MET A 1 9.47 23.76 -40.29
N MET A 2 10.13 23.20 -39.28
CA MET A 2 10.21 21.76 -39.02
C MET A 2 9.15 21.39 -37.97
N ASN A 3 8.22 20.49 -38.31
CA ASN A 3 7.15 20.03 -37.42
C ASN A 3 7.62 18.74 -36.71
N PRO A 4 7.79 18.68 -35.39
CA PRO A 4 8.17 17.44 -34.71
C PRO A 4 6.94 16.51 -34.57
N LYS A 5 6.95 15.38 -35.30
CA LYS A 5 5.98 14.29 -35.11
C LYS A 5 6.20 13.65 -33.74
N GLN A 6 5.18 13.74 -32.89
CA GLN A 6 5.14 13.17 -31.55
C GLN A 6 5.25 11.64 -31.59
N ASN A 7 6.21 11.11 -30.83
CA ASN A 7 6.53 9.70 -30.70
C ASN A 7 5.57 9.01 -29.71
N LYS A 8 4.30 8.82 -30.11
CA LYS A 8 3.25 8.20 -29.27
C LYS A 8 3.37 6.66 -29.19
N ASP A 9 4.17 6.03 -30.04
CA ASP A 9 4.35 4.58 -30.10
C ASP A 9 5.43 4.02 -29.15
N ALA A 10 6.22 4.89 -28.51
CA ALA A 10 7.25 4.46 -27.55
C ALA A 10 6.69 4.24 -26.13
N LEU A 11 5.71 5.05 -25.70
CA LEU A 11 5.13 4.99 -24.35
C LEU A 11 4.30 3.72 -24.11
N GLY A 12 3.75 3.11 -25.17
CA GLY A 12 2.92 1.91 -25.06
C GLY A 12 3.70 0.60 -24.90
N LYS A 13 5.01 0.58 -25.18
CA LYS A 13 5.78 -0.68 -25.23
C LYS A 13 6.20 -1.18 -23.83
N GLY A 14 6.58 -0.27 -22.93
CA GLY A 14 6.95 -0.61 -21.56
C GLY A 14 5.76 -1.16 -20.76
N ILE A 15 4.61 -0.47 -20.84
CA ILE A 15 3.38 -0.88 -20.17
C ILE A 15 2.82 -2.16 -20.78
N ARG A 16 2.88 -2.33 -22.11
CA ARG A 16 2.41 -3.57 -22.75
C ARG A 16 3.29 -4.78 -22.41
N SER A 17 4.58 -4.58 -22.13
CA SER A 17 5.49 -5.62 -21.61
C SER A 17 5.09 -6.05 -20.19
N LEU A 18 4.76 -5.08 -19.32
CA LEU A 18 4.27 -5.38 -17.97
C LEU A 18 2.89 -6.05 -17.99
N LEU A 19 1.97 -5.59 -18.83
CA LEU A 19 0.64 -6.18 -18.98
C LEU A 19 0.71 -7.60 -19.57
N GLN A 20 1.57 -7.84 -20.56
CA GLN A 20 1.80 -9.20 -21.08
C GLN A 20 2.39 -10.12 -20.00
N ASN A 21 3.29 -9.63 -19.15
CA ASN A 21 3.80 -10.41 -18.03
C ASN A 21 2.67 -10.74 -17.03
N ILE A 22 1.81 -9.79 -16.69
CA ILE A 22 0.67 -10.01 -15.79
C ILE A 22 -0.34 -11.02 -16.38
N ASP A 23 -0.66 -10.90 -17.67
CA ASP A 23 -1.60 -11.81 -18.36
C ASP A 23 -1.03 -13.24 -18.48
N THR A 24 0.31 -13.35 -18.54
CA THR A 24 1.01 -14.64 -18.56
C THR A 24 1.12 -15.24 -17.16
N GLU A 25 1.35 -14.42 -16.13
CA GLU A 25 1.43 -14.80 -14.71
C GLU A 25 0.06 -15.19 -14.12
N MET A 26 -1.03 -14.59 -14.61
CA MET A 26 -2.41 -14.97 -14.24
C MET A 26 -2.86 -16.30 -14.88
N LYS A 27 -2.27 -16.70 -16.02
CA LYS A 27 -2.57 -17.99 -16.68
C LYS A 27 -1.79 -19.17 -16.10
N THR A 28 -0.73 -18.92 -15.34
CA THR A 28 0.03 -19.95 -14.64
C THR A 28 -0.41 -20.01 -13.18
N THR A 29 -1.49 -20.74 -12.90
CA THR A 29 -1.92 -21.10 -11.54
C THR A 29 -1.03 -22.18 -10.92
N SER A 30 0.28 -21.96 -10.93
CA SER A 30 1.26 -22.78 -10.22
C SER A 30 2.38 -21.85 -9.77
N GLY A 31 2.50 -21.71 -8.46
CA GLY A 31 3.33 -20.72 -7.80
C GLY A 31 4.78 -20.71 -8.27
N ASP A 32 5.28 -19.51 -8.52
CA ASP A 32 6.62 -19.03 -8.18
C ASP A 32 6.72 -17.57 -8.63
N LEU A 33 6.36 -16.64 -7.74
CA LEU A 33 6.59 -15.21 -7.97
C LEU A 33 8.10 -14.95 -7.93
N LYS A 34 8.65 -14.37 -9.00
CA LYS A 34 10.06 -13.94 -9.07
C LYS A 34 10.39 -13.06 -7.86
N PRO A 35 11.45 -13.34 -7.07
CA PRO A 35 11.72 -12.70 -5.79
C PRO A 35 12.29 -11.27 -5.89
N SER A 36 12.08 -10.57 -7.01
CA SER A 36 12.76 -9.29 -7.28
C SER A 36 12.00 -8.05 -6.78
N VAL A 37 10.73 -8.16 -6.38
CA VAL A 37 9.94 -7.02 -5.84
C VAL A 37 9.81 -7.06 -4.31
N VAL A 38 10.31 -8.12 -3.66
CA VAL A 38 10.11 -8.37 -2.21
C VAL A 38 11.28 -7.90 -1.34
N LYS A 39 12.32 -7.29 -1.91
CA LYS A 39 13.48 -6.82 -1.13
C LYS A 39 13.23 -5.45 -0.53
N SER A 40 12.61 -5.41 0.65
CA SER A 40 13.00 -4.54 1.79
C SER A 40 11.91 -4.44 2.87
N VAL A 41 11.39 -5.56 3.37
CA VAL A 41 10.96 -5.54 4.78
C VAL A 41 12.26 -5.53 5.59
N VAL A 42 12.63 -4.35 6.11
CA VAL A 42 13.95 -4.13 6.72
C VAL A 42 14.02 -4.75 8.10
N SER A 43 12.90 -4.77 8.83
CA SER A 43 12.76 -5.46 10.12
C SER A 43 11.31 -5.43 10.61
N MET A 44 10.95 -6.40 11.46
CA MET A 44 9.74 -6.34 12.30
C MET A 44 10.14 -5.77 13.66
N GLN A 45 9.48 -4.71 14.11
CA GLN A 45 9.75 -4.04 15.39
C GLN A 45 8.43 -3.61 16.04
N ARG A 46 8.45 -3.36 17.36
CA ARG A 46 7.33 -2.70 18.04
C ARG A 46 7.56 -1.20 18.01
N ILE A 47 6.60 -0.46 17.48
CA ILE A 47 6.67 0.99 17.31
C ILE A 47 5.64 1.64 18.23
N ALA A 48 6.03 2.71 18.91
CA ALA A 48 5.11 3.48 19.75
C ALA A 48 3.94 3.99 18.91
N VAL A 49 2.72 3.82 19.41
CA VAL A 49 1.50 4.18 18.67
C VAL A 49 1.47 5.67 18.31
N ASP A 50 2.08 6.50 19.18
CA ASP A 50 2.16 7.96 19.03
C ASP A 50 3.21 8.43 18.00
N ASP A 51 4.16 7.57 17.62
CA ASP A 51 5.18 7.85 16.59
C ASP A 51 4.69 7.53 15.17
N ILE A 52 3.47 6.99 15.04
CA ILE A 52 2.85 6.60 13.78
C ILE A 52 1.89 7.69 13.30
N GLU A 53 2.12 8.17 12.09
CA GLU A 53 1.30 9.16 11.41
C GLU A 53 0.43 8.50 10.34
N PRO A 54 -0.85 8.89 10.22
CA PRO A 54 -1.75 8.35 9.20
C PRO A 54 -1.31 8.79 7.80
N ASN A 55 -1.66 7.99 6.79
CA ASN A 55 -1.41 8.37 5.40
C ASN A 55 -2.42 9.43 4.94
N PRO A 56 -2.00 10.66 4.56
CA PRO A 56 -2.91 11.69 4.08
C PRO A 56 -3.61 11.31 2.77
N LYS A 57 -3.04 10.37 1.99
CA LYS A 57 -3.60 9.89 0.72
C LYS A 57 -4.57 8.72 0.87
N GLN A 58 -4.89 8.28 2.09
CA GLN A 58 -5.78 7.14 2.33
C GLN A 58 -7.18 7.38 1.71
N PRO A 59 -7.62 6.61 0.71
CA PRO A 59 -8.94 6.76 0.09
C PRO A 59 -10.09 6.47 1.06
N ARG A 60 -9.90 5.53 2.00
CA ARG A 60 -10.93 5.15 2.96
C ARG A 60 -11.00 6.18 4.09
N LYS A 61 -12.06 6.98 4.09
CA LYS A 61 -12.36 7.96 5.15
C LYS A 61 -13.41 7.46 6.14
N ASP A 62 -14.32 6.60 5.68
CA ASP A 62 -15.41 6.07 6.50
C ASP A 62 -15.00 4.74 7.17
N PHE A 63 -15.03 4.78 8.50
CA PHE A 63 -14.81 3.63 9.37
C PHE A 63 -16.05 3.45 10.23
N ASP A 64 -16.63 2.26 10.19
CA ASP A 64 -17.69 1.86 11.11
C ASP A 64 -17.13 1.83 12.54
N GLU A 65 -17.66 2.70 13.39
CA GLU A 65 -17.23 2.85 14.78
C GLU A 65 -17.50 1.59 15.61
N GLN A 66 -18.61 0.88 15.38
CA GLN A 66 -18.94 -0.34 16.13
C GLN A 66 -17.92 -1.43 15.82
N ALA A 67 -17.67 -1.68 14.53
CA ALA A 67 -16.67 -2.66 14.10
C ALA A 67 -15.24 -2.30 14.57
N LEU A 68 -14.94 -1.02 14.75
CA LEU A 68 -13.64 -0.56 15.27
C LEU A 68 -13.53 -0.80 16.79
N GLN A 69 -14.60 -0.60 17.55
CA GLN A 69 -14.66 -0.88 18.99
C GLN A 69 -14.53 -2.38 19.27
N GLU A 70 -15.20 -3.23 18.49
CA GLU A 70 -15.05 -4.69 18.59
C GLU A 70 -13.60 -5.13 18.35
N LEU A 71 -12.98 -4.58 17.29
CA LEU A 71 -11.56 -4.85 17.00
C LEU A 71 -10.65 -4.35 18.13
N ALA A 72 -10.93 -3.18 18.71
CA ALA A 72 -10.17 -2.65 19.84
C ALA A 72 -10.29 -3.56 21.08
N HIS A 73 -11.48 -4.11 21.35
CA HIS A 73 -11.68 -5.07 22.43
C HIS A 73 -10.86 -6.34 22.21
N SER A 74 -10.89 -6.89 21.00
CA SER A 74 -10.07 -8.05 20.62
C SER A 74 -8.58 -7.77 20.77
N ILE A 75 -8.10 -6.62 20.29
CA ILE A 75 -6.69 -6.23 20.39
C ILE A 75 -6.26 -6.04 21.84
N LYS A 76 -7.14 -5.53 22.72
CA LYS A 76 -6.86 -5.38 24.15
C LYS A 76 -6.65 -6.73 24.85
N LEU A 77 -7.33 -7.79 24.40
CA LEU A 77 -7.24 -9.13 24.97
C LEU A 77 -6.06 -9.94 24.42
N HIS A 78 -5.77 -9.80 23.13
CA HIS A 78 -4.87 -10.70 22.40
C HIS A 78 -3.63 -10.01 21.80
N ASP A 79 -3.43 -8.72 22.08
CA ASP A 79 -2.48 -7.86 21.37
C ASP A 79 -2.77 -7.80 19.85
N LEU A 80 -2.01 -6.99 19.12
CA LEU A 80 -2.14 -6.90 17.68
C LEU A 80 -1.43 -8.07 16.98
N VAL A 81 -2.16 -9.14 16.69
CA VAL A 81 -1.64 -10.35 16.05
C VAL A 81 -1.05 -10.08 14.66
N GLN A 82 -1.71 -9.24 13.86
CA GLN A 82 -1.28 -8.93 12.50
C GLN A 82 -0.59 -7.56 12.45
N PRO A 83 0.74 -7.52 12.20
CA PRO A 83 1.51 -6.28 12.21
C PRO A 83 1.03 -5.27 11.17
N VAL A 84 1.17 -3.98 11.48
CA VAL A 84 0.95 -2.90 10.51
C VAL A 84 2.19 -2.72 9.61
N THR A 85 2.02 -2.06 8.46
CA THR A 85 3.15 -1.72 7.59
C THR A 85 3.43 -0.23 7.68
N LEU A 86 4.68 0.13 7.94
CA LEU A 86 5.16 1.49 8.13
C LEU A 86 6.30 1.82 7.17
N SER A 87 6.47 3.10 6.87
CA SER A 87 7.70 3.66 6.31
C SER A 87 8.33 4.69 7.24
N GLU A 88 9.66 4.69 7.29
CA GLU A 88 10.41 5.76 7.97
C GLU A 88 10.19 7.09 7.24
N THR A 89 10.04 8.16 8.00
CA THR A 89 9.98 9.54 7.50
C THR A 89 11.30 10.25 7.78
N ALA A 90 11.58 11.34 7.04
CA ALA A 90 12.80 12.14 7.23
C ALA A 90 12.94 12.75 8.65
N THR A 91 11.84 12.86 9.40
CA THR A 91 11.81 13.40 10.76
C THR A 91 12.03 12.33 11.84
N GLY A 92 12.25 11.06 11.46
CA GLY A 92 12.43 9.94 12.38
C GLY A 92 11.13 9.32 12.90
N LYS A 93 9.97 9.82 12.44
CA LYS A 93 8.65 9.20 12.70
C LYS A 93 8.31 8.14 11.66
N TYR A 94 7.18 7.46 11.85
CA TYR A 94 6.69 6.44 10.94
C TYR A 94 5.40 6.88 10.26
N ARG A 95 5.29 6.64 8.94
CA ARG A 95 4.05 6.82 8.20
C ARG A 95 3.38 5.48 7.98
N LEU A 96 2.07 5.43 8.23
CA LEU A 96 1.28 4.22 8.01
C LEU A 96 1.09 3.96 6.52
N VAL A 97 1.44 2.76 6.07
CA VAL A 97 1.26 2.31 4.67
C VAL A 97 -0.01 1.48 4.58
N ALA A 98 -0.16 0.51 5.49
CA ALA A 98 -1.27 -0.41 5.54
C ALA A 98 -1.63 -0.76 7.00
N GLY A 99 -2.91 -1.05 7.24
CA GLY A 99 -3.41 -1.40 8.56
C GLY A 99 -4.04 -0.25 9.36
N GLU A 100 -4.57 0.78 8.72
CA GLU A 100 -5.25 1.93 9.36
C GLU A 100 -6.28 1.52 10.43
N ARG A 101 -7.15 0.55 10.13
CA ARG A 101 -8.14 0.03 11.09
C ARG A 101 -7.48 -0.56 12.34
N ARG A 102 -6.39 -1.30 12.16
CA ARG A 102 -5.64 -1.97 13.23
C ARG A 102 -4.91 -0.95 14.10
N TRP A 103 -4.26 0.05 13.49
CA TRP A 103 -3.62 1.14 14.22
C TRP A 103 -4.64 1.96 15.03
N ARG A 104 -5.77 2.34 14.44
CA ARG A 104 -6.85 3.06 15.15
C ARG A 104 -7.42 2.24 16.31
N ALA A 105 -7.72 0.97 16.07
CA ALA A 105 -8.24 0.09 17.10
C ALA A 105 -7.21 -0.15 18.23
N ALA A 106 -5.92 -0.27 17.91
CA ALA A 106 -4.86 -0.36 18.91
C ALA A 106 -4.76 0.91 19.78
N ARG A 107 -4.93 2.09 19.16
CA ARG A 107 -4.98 3.36 19.90
C ARG A 107 -6.20 3.42 20.82
N LEU A 108 -7.37 2.97 20.36
CA LEU A 108 -8.58 2.86 21.19
C LEU A 108 -8.43 1.82 22.32
N ALA A 109 -7.70 0.73 22.07
CA ALA A 109 -7.41 -0.30 23.05
C ALA A 109 -6.44 0.18 24.16
N GLY A 110 -5.75 1.30 23.94
CA GLY A 110 -4.77 1.89 24.88
C GLY A 110 -3.41 1.20 24.85
N LEU A 111 -3.04 0.56 23.74
CA LEU A 111 -1.69 0.01 23.55
C LEU A 111 -0.66 1.13 23.45
N LYS A 112 0.50 0.93 24.08
CA LYS A 112 1.63 1.89 24.02
C LYS A 112 2.43 1.73 22.73
N ASP A 113 2.58 0.49 22.26
CA ASP A 113 3.29 0.13 21.05
C ASP A 113 2.55 -0.98 20.30
N ILE A 114 2.85 -1.12 19.01
CA ILE A 114 2.29 -2.16 18.15
C ILE A 114 3.37 -2.78 17.26
N PRO A 115 3.26 -4.09 16.94
CA PRO A 115 4.14 -4.73 15.98
C PRO A 115 3.93 -4.14 14.58
N ALA A 116 5.05 -3.82 13.92
CA ALA A 116 5.07 -3.20 12.62
C ALA A 116 6.22 -3.73 11.76
N PHE A 117 5.97 -3.81 10.46
CA PHE A 117 7.00 -3.97 9.44
C PHE A 117 7.49 -2.60 9.00
N ILE A 118 8.79 -2.36 9.11
CA ILE A 118 9.41 -1.13 8.63
C ILE A 118 9.95 -1.37 7.22
N ARG A 119 9.48 -0.56 6.27
CA ARG A 119 9.98 -0.55 4.89
C ARG A 119 10.82 0.71 4.67
N LYS A 120 12.04 0.53 4.18
CA LYS A 120 12.87 1.61 3.64
C LYS A 120 12.60 1.65 2.15
N THR A 121 11.68 2.49 1.75
CA THR A 121 11.19 2.53 0.39
C THR A 121 11.07 3.98 -0.05
N ASP A 122 11.52 4.25 -1.26
CA ASP A 122 11.29 5.51 -1.96
C ASP A 122 9.78 5.78 -2.03
N ASP A 123 9.33 7.00 -1.81
CA ASP A 123 7.89 7.35 -1.66
C ASP A 123 7.04 6.79 -2.83
N GLN A 124 7.66 6.61 -4.01
CA GLN A 124 7.10 5.97 -5.20
C GLN A 124 6.73 4.50 -5.01
N GLN A 125 7.64 3.63 -4.54
CA GLN A 125 7.34 2.20 -4.42
C GLN A 125 6.40 1.94 -3.22
N LEU A 126 6.33 2.88 -2.27
CA LEU A 126 5.39 2.86 -1.16
C LEU A 126 3.96 3.05 -1.66
N LEU A 127 3.78 4.04 -2.53
CA LEU A 127 2.51 4.32 -3.19
C LEU A 127 2.09 3.16 -4.08
N GLU A 128 3.02 2.63 -4.88
CA GLU A 128 2.78 1.47 -5.75
C GLU A 128 2.32 0.24 -4.94
N LEU A 129 3.02 -0.09 -3.86
CA LEU A 129 2.68 -1.22 -3.00
C LEU A 129 1.31 -1.03 -2.31
N ALA A 130 1.02 0.17 -1.82
CA ALA A 130 -0.26 0.47 -1.18
C ALA A 130 -1.43 0.37 -2.19
N LEU A 131 -1.22 0.78 -3.44
CA LEU A 131 -2.21 0.63 -4.51
C LEU A 131 -2.39 -0.84 -4.92
N LEU A 132 -1.29 -1.60 -5.00
CA LEU A 132 -1.30 -3.01 -5.37
C LEU A 132 -2.00 -3.88 -4.32
N GLU A 133 -1.71 -3.67 -3.03
CA GLU A 133 -2.39 -4.37 -1.94
C GLU A 133 -3.89 -4.06 -1.90
N ASN A 134 -4.24 -2.78 -2.12
CA ASN A 134 -5.64 -2.40 -2.21
C ASN A 134 -6.34 -3.11 -3.38
N LEU A 135 -5.72 -3.16 -4.57
CA LEU A 135 -6.27 -3.84 -5.75
C LEU A 135 -6.42 -5.35 -5.56
N GLN A 136 -5.57 -5.97 -4.74
CA GLN A 136 -5.63 -7.41 -4.42
C GLN A 136 -6.73 -7.77 -3.41
N ARG A 137 -7.53 -6.81 -2.93
CA ARG A 137 -8.66 -7.11 -2.02
C ARG A 137 -9.81 -7.75 -2.79
N GLU A 138 -10.25 -8.92 -2.32
CA GLU A 138 -11.32 -9.71 -2.94
C GLU A 138 -12.69 -9.00 -2.93
N ASP A 139 -12.88 -7.97 -2.08
CA ASP A 139 -14.16 -7.30 -1.87
C ASP A 139 -14.36 -6.00 -2.69
N LEU A 140 -13.47 -5.68 -3.64
CA LEU A 140 -13.56 -4.42 -4.39
C LEU A 140 -14.68 -4.45 -5.44
N ASN A 141 -15.47 -3.37 -5.51
CA ASN A 141 -16.43 -3.19 -6.59
C ASN A 141 -15.76 -2.63 -7.87
N ALA A 142 -16.42 -2.80 -9.03
CA ALA A 142 -15.86 -2.40 -10.33
C ALA A 142 -15.47 -0.90 -10.42
N MET A 143 -16.17 -0.02 -9.69
CA MET A 143 -15.86 1.41 -9.64
C MET A 143 -14.60 1.70 -8.80
N GLU A 144 -14.42 1.00 -7.68
CA GLU A 144 -13.24 1.11 -6.83
C GLU A 144 -11.98 0.59 -7.52
N ILE A 145 -12.11 -0.49 -8.30
CA ILE A 145 -11.05 -1.02 -9.17
C ILE A 145 -10.66 0.04 -10.20
N ALA A 146 -11.63 0.61 -10.92
CA ALA A 146 -11.39 1.64 -11.93
C ALA A 146 -10.72 2.90 -11.34
N LEU A 147 -11.15 3.34 -10.15
CA LEU A 147 -10.56 4.50 -9.47
C LEU A 147 -9.13 4.22 -8.99
N SER A 148 -8.86 3.01 -8.51
CA SER A 148 -7.52 2.55 -8.13
C SER A 148 -6.58 2.53 -9.33
N TYR A 149 -7.02 1.98 -10.47
CA TYR A 149 -6.26 2.02 -11.72
C TYR A 149 -6.02 3.44 -12.21
N LYS A 150 -7.03 4.32 -12.16
CA LYS A 150 -6.91 5.72 -12.56
C LYS A 150 -5.86 6.44 -11.72
N ARG A 151 -5.90 6.30 -10.39
CA ARG A 151 -4.91 6.86 -9.48
C ARG A 151 -3.51 6.32 -9.74
N MET A 152 -3.40 5.02 -9.99
CA MET A 152 -2.13 4.38 -10.32
C MET A 152 -1.55 4.96 -11.63
N MET A 153 -2.38 5.16 -12.65
CA MET A 153 -1.96 5.80 -13.90
C MET A 153 -1.57 7.28 -13.68
N GLU A 154 -2.36 8.07 -12.97
CA GLU A 154 -2.10 9.50 -12.77
C GLU A 154 -0.85 9.73 -11.90
N GLU A 155 -0.76 9.09 -10.74
CA GLU A 155 0.33 9.34 -9.79
C GLU A 155 1.68 8.72 -10.21
N LEU A 156 1.68 7.62 -10.98
CA LEU A 156 2.93 7.04 -11.52
C LEU A 156 3.38 7.69 -12.84
N SER A 157 2.48 8.36 -13.58
CA SER A 157 2.84 9.07 -14.81
C SER A 157 3.45 10.46 -14.55
N HIS A 158 3.15 11.07 -13.40
CA HIS A 158 3.59 12.43 -13.08
C HIS A 158 5.00 12.54 -12.49
N THR A 159 5.69 11.43 -12.24
CA THR A 159 7.00 11.41 -11.57
C THR A 159 8.09 10.72 -12.40
N GLN A 160 7.88 10.56 -13.71
CA GLN A 160 8.88 10.02 -14.67
C GLN A 160 9.50 11.12 -15.56
N GLU A 161 9.57 12.36 -15.05
CA GLU A 161 10.47 13.40 -15.58
C GLU A 161 11.80 13.42 -14.82
#